data_AF-A0A1F9AQA6-F1
#
_entry.id   AF-A0A1F9AQA6-F1
#
_cell.length_a   1.000
_cell.length_b   1.000
_cell.length_c   1.000
_cell.angle_alpha   90.00
_cell.angle_beta   90.00
_cell.angle_gamma   90.00
#
_symmetry.space_group_name_H-M   'P 1'
#
loop_
_entity.id
_entity.type
_entity.pdbx_description
1 polymer ?
#
loop_
_entity_poly.entity_id
_entity_poly.type
_entity_poly.pdbx_seq_one_letter_code
_entity_poly.pdbx_strand_id
1 'polypeptide(L)'
;MTEEKRELNEQEQAFLRRSFDQAQQRVGEEDVEYVLKKGQKTLDDLEKAPTFMRQVYLQARLLYLMLRDWWQDQYELPWRVVAAITAGLLYVLNPFDLIPDFIPVLGAIDDLFVLGLVIALIRSDLRRYCSAKNLDPKDYGL
;
A
#
# COMPACT_ATOMS: atom_id res chain seq x y z
N MET A 1 -11.67 14.88 20.76
CA MET A 1 -10.26 15.17 20.48
C MET A 1 -10.27 16.04 19.24
N THR A 2 -10.33 17.35 19.44
CA THR A 2 -10.73 18.33 18.42
C THR A 2 -9.47 19.06 17.98
N GLU A 3 -9.17 19.05 16.68
CA GLU A 3 -8.03 19.78 16.12
C GLU A 3 -8.28 21.29 16.23
N GLU A 4 -7.61 21.95 17.17
CA GLU A 4 -7.47 23.41 17.17
C GLU A 4 -6.64 23.81 15.94
N LYS A 5 -7.31 24.38 14.94
CA LYS A 5 -6.64 25.14 13.89
C LYS A 5 -5.98 26.35 14.54
N ARG A 6 -4.66 26.31 14.70
CA ARG A 6 -3.86 27.45 15.16
C ARG A 6 -3.99 28.59 14.14
N GLU A 7 -4.67 29.66 14.51
CA GLU A 7 -4.73 30.89 13.73
C GLU A 7 -3.34 31.56 13.80
N LEU A 8 -2.75 31.81 12.63
CA LEU A 8 -1.44 32.44 12.49
C LEU A 8 -1.47 33.86 13.05
N ASN A 9 -0.52 34.18 13.94
CA ASN A 9 -0.35 35.51 14.52
C ASN A 9 -0.05 36.55 13.43
N GLU A 10 -0.51 37.79 13.59
CA GLU A 10 -0.23 38.93 12.70
C GLU A 10 1.26 39.08 12.36
N GLN A 11 2.17 38.77 13.29
CA GLN A 11 3.61 38.77 13.05
C GLN A 11 4.05 37.67 12.08
N GLU A 12 3.49 36.46 12.20
CA GLU A 12 3.76 35.33 11.31
C GLU A 12 3.15 35.58 9.93
N GLN A 13 1.96 36.19 9.87
CA GLN A 13 1.33 36.58 8.62
C GLN A 13 2.13 37.67 7.89
N ALA A 14 2.66 38.66 8.61
CA ALA A 14 3.52 39.69 8.04
C ALA A 14 4.86 39.13 7.55
N PHE A 15 5.45 38.19 8.28
CA PHE A 15 6.68 37.49 7.88
C PHE A 15 6.45 36.61 6.65
N LEU A 16 5.36 35.86 6.60
CA LEU A 16 4.96 35.05 5.46
C LEU A 16 4.74 35.93 4.23
N ARG A 17 3.98 37.02 4.34
CA ARG A 17 3.75 37.96 3.23
C ARG A 17 5.06 38.53 2.68
N ARG A 18 5.97 38.98 3.55
CA ARG A 18 7.28 39.50 3.12
C ARG A 18 8.17 38.44 2.46
N SER A 19 8.14 37.22 2.98
CA SER A 19 8.88 36.09 2.41
C SER A 19 8.29 35.65 1.07
N PHE A 20 6.97 35.74 0.92
CA PHE A 20 6.24 35.43 -0.31
C PHE A 20 6.44 36.50 -1.39
N ASP A 21 6.40 37.78 -1.03
CA ASP A 21 6.66 38.90 -1.94
C ASP A 21 8.11 38.88 -2.46
N GLN A 22 9.08 38.52 -1.61
CA GLN A 22 10.47 38.31 -2.05
C GLN A 22 10.66 37.05 -2.91
N ALA A 23 9.87 36.01 -2.69
CA ALA A 23 9.89 34.80 -3.51
C ALA A 23 9.26 35.07 -4.89
N GLN A 24 8.15 35.82 -4.97
CA GLN A 24 7.48 36.18 -6.22
C GLN A 24 8.37 36.96 -7.19
N GLN A 25 9.32 37.74 -6.69
CA GLN A 25 10.25 38.51 -7.54
C GLN A 25 11.40 37.66 -8.12
N ARG A 26 11.53 36.39 -7.73
CA ARG A 26 12.60 35.48 -8.17
C ARG A 26 12.12 34.22 -8.88
N VAL A 27 10.82 33.92 -8.88
CA VAL A 27 10.27 32.80 -9.64
C VAL A 27 10.20 33.21 -11.12
N GLY A 28 11.18 32.76 -11.90
CA GLY A 28 11.19 32.95 -13.35
C GLY A 28 10.41 31.85 -14.08
N GLU A 29 10.16 32.06 -15.38
CA GLU A 29 9.60 31.00 -16.25
C GLU A 29 10.46 29.73 -16.23
N GLU A 30 11.78 29.86 -16.02
CA GLU A 30 12.72 28.74 -15.90
C GLU A 30 12.47 27.86 -14.66
N ASP A 31 12.10 28.46 -13.51
CA ASP A 31 11.77 27.71 -12.30
C ASP A 31 10.45 26.96 -12.46
N VAL A 32 9.50 27.58 -13.17
CA VAL A 32 8.23 26.95 -13.54
C VAL A 32 8.48 25.78 -14.48
N GLU A 33 9.30 25.95 -15.51
CA GLU A 33 9.68 24.87 -16.42
C GLU A 33 10.41 23.74 -15.68
N TYR A 34 11.33 24.07 -14.75
CA TYR A 34 12.02 23.09 -13.93
C TYR A 34 11.06 22.26 -13.08
N VAL A 35 10.10 22.90 -12.41
CA VAL A 35 9.08 22.21 -11.60
C VAL A 35 8.14 21.38 -12.48
N LEU A 36 7.74 21.88 -13.66
CA LEU A 36 6.89 21.14 -14.58
C LEU A 36 7.61 19.90 -15.15
N LYS A 37 8.87 20.04 -15.54
CA LYS A 37 9.69 18.96 -16.12
C LYS A 37 10.12 17.94 -15.07
N LYS A 38 10.48 18.39 -13.87
CA LYS A 38 10.86 17.51 -12.74
C LYS A 38 9.63 16.89 -12.08
N GLY A 39 8.52 17.61 -12.04
CA GLY A 39 7.21 17.13 -11.60
C GLY A 39 6.73 15.99 -12.49
N GLN A 40 6.76 16.17 -13.81
CA GLN A 40 6.48 15.09 -14.77
C GLN A 40 7.35 13.86 -14.53
N LYS A 41 8.67 14.05 -14.40
CA LYS A 41 9.58 12.93 -14.17
C LYS A 41 9.29 12.20 -12.84
N THR A 42 8.95 12.95 -11.79
CA THR A 42 8.60 12.36 -10.48
C THR A 42 7.26 11.63 -10.55
N LEU A 43 6.29 12.15 -11.31
CA LEU A 43 5.01 11.49 -11.56
C LEU A 43 5.17 10.23 -12.42
N ASP A 44 6.00 10.28 -13.46
CA ASP A 44 6.36 9.13 -14.30
C ASP A 44 7.12 8.07 -13.50
N ASP A 45 7.99 8.48 -12.58
CA ASP A 45 8.75 7.55 -11.74
C ASP A 45 7.87 6.95 -10.62
N LEU A 46 6.83 7.67 -10.16
CA LEU A 46 5.77 7.15 -9.29
C LEU A 46 4.83 6.19 -10.06
N GLU A 47 4.57 6.46 -11.33
CA GLU A 47 3.80 5.57 -12.23
C GLU A 47 4.60 4.30 -12.60
N LYS A 48 5.93 4.40 -12.67
CA LYS A 48 6.87 3.27 -12.84
C LYS A 48 7.13 2.48 -11.57
N ALA A 49 6.69 2.94 -10.39
CA ALA A 49 6.70 2.09 -9.20
C ALA A 49 5.91 0.82 -9.57
N PRO A 50 6.53 -0.38 -9.49
CA PRO A 50 6.00 -1.55 -10.15
C PRO A 50 4.57 -1.78 -9.69
N THR A 51 3.59 -1.68 -10.60
CA THR A 51 2.15 -1.85 -10.32
C THR A 51 1.89 -3.12 -9.49
N PHE A 52 2.76 -4.11 -9.68
CA PHE A 52 2.87 -5.33 -8.91
C PHE A 52 2.98 -5.12 -7.37
N MET A 53 3.77 -4.16 -6.87
CA MET A 53 3.87 -3.88 -5.43
C MET A 53 2.55 -3.37 -4.84
N ARG A 54 1.84 -2.52 -5.59
CA ARG A 54 0.49 -2.06 -5.22
C ARG A 54 -0.47 -3.23 -5.20
N GLN A 55 -0.37 -4.14 -6.17
CA GLN A 55 -1.16 -5.37 -6.23
C GLN A 55 -0.95 -6.24 -4.98
N VAL A 56 0.31 -6.49 -4.63
CA VAL A 56 0.70 -7.27 -3.44
C VAL A 56 0.16 -6.64 -2.17
N TYR A 57 0.29 -5.33 -2.02
CA TYR A 57 -0.27 -4.62 -0.87
C TYR A 57 -1.79 -4.78 -0.77
N LEU A 58 -2.51 -4.60 -1.87
CA LEU A 58 -3.97 -4.74 -1.89
C LEU A 58 -4.40 -6.18 -1.58
N GLN A 59 -3.69 -7.17 -2.13
CA GLN A 59 -3.92 -8.58 -1.86
C GLN A 59 -3.65 -8.95 -0.39
N ALA A 60 -2.51 -8.54 0.16
CA ALA A 60 -2.19 -8.72 1.57
C ALA A 60 -3.24 -8.05 2.49
N ARG A 61 -3.69 -6.84 2.11
CA ARG A 61 -4.79 -6.15 2.81
C ARG A 61 -6.09 -6.97 2.78
N LEU A 62 -6.44 -7.57 1.65
CA LEU A 62 -7.64 -8.40 1.54
C LEU A 62 -7.55 -9.65 2.43
N LEU A 63 -6.40 -10.33 2.40
CA LEU A 63 -6.10 -11.46 3.28
C LEU A 63 -6.26 -11.07 4.76
N TYR A 64 -5.70 -9.92 5.16
CA TYR A 64 -5.82 -9.39 6.51
C TYR A 64 -7.29 -9.10 6.90
N LEU A 65 -8.06 -8.45 6.04
CA LEU A 65 -9.47 -8.14 6.30
C LEU A 65 -10.29 -9.43 6.49
N MET A 66 -10.06 -10.42 5.63
CA MET A 66 -10.74 -11.71 5.70
C MET A 66 -10.38 -12.47 6.99
N LEU A 67 -9.12 -12.45 7.41
CA LEU A 67 -8.68 -13.04 8.68
C LEU A 67 -9.25 -12.31 9.90
N ARG A 68 -9.26 -10.97 9.86
CA ARG A 68 -9.81 -10.13 10.93
C ARG A 68 -11.31 -10.37 11.10
N ASP A 69 -12.05 -10.41 10.00
CA ASP A 69 -13.50 -10.63 10.04
C ASP A 69 -13.84 -12.06 10.51
N TRP A 70 -13.00 -13.04 10.19
CA TRP A 70 -13.08 -14.38 10.78
C TRP A 70 -12.81 -14.36 12.28
N TRP A 71 -11.78 -13.65 12.74
CA TRP A 71 -11.44 -13.51 14.17
C TRP A 71 -12.55 -12.82 14.98
N GLN A 72 -13.34 -11.95 14.35
CA GLN A 72 -14.46 -11.23 14.95
C GLN A 72 -15.79 -12.00 14.87
N ASP A 73 -15.78 -13.27 14.44
CA ASP A 73 -16.98 -14.08 14.17
C ASP A 73 -17.96 -13.42 13.17
N GLN A 74 -17.46 -12.51 12.32
CA GLN A 74 -18.26 -11.82 11.29
C GLN A 74 -18.28 -12.54 9.96
N TYR A 75 -17.41 -13.54 9.77
CA TYR A 75 -17.31 -14.31 8.54
C TYR A 75 -16.78 -15.72 8.81
N GLU A 76 -17.56 -16.74 8.49
CA GLU A 76 -17.16 -18.13 8.70
C GLU A 76 -16.22 -18.62 7.60
N LEU A 77 -15.11 -19.26 8.00
CA LEU A 77 -14.13 -19.85 7.10
C LEU A 77 -13.75 -21.26 7.53
N PRO A 78 -13.50 -22.17 6.58
CA PRO A 78 -12.89 -23.44 6.92
C PRO A 78 -11.47 -23.20 7.44
N TRP A 79 -11.07 -23.95 8.47
CA TRP A 79 -9.75 -23.82 9.11
C TRP A 79 -8.58 -23.85 8.13
N ARG A 80 -8.69 -24.63 7.05
CA ARG A 80 -7.66 -24.71 5.99
C ARG A 80 -7.40 -23.35 5.33
N VAL A 81 -8.44 -22.55 5.11
CA VAL A 81 -8.34 -21.21 4.52
C VAL A 81 -7.71 -20.24 5.53
N VAL A 82 -8.12 -20.30 6.79
CA VAL A 82 -7.54 -19.51 7.88
C VAL A 82 -6.04 -19.76 8.01
N ALA A 83 -5.63 -21.04 8.03
CA ALA A 83 -4.24 -21.43 8.08
C ALA A 83 -3.44 -20.91 6.87
N ALA A 84 -3.98 -21.02 5.66
CA ALA A 84 -3.33 -20.50 4.44
C ALA A 84 -3.17 -18.98 4.46
N ILE A 85 -4.22 -18.24 4.86
CA ILE A 85 -4.17 -16.78 5.01
C ILE A 85 -3.12 -16.39 6.05
N THR A 86 -3.09 -17.09 7.19
CA THR A 86 -2.17 -16.81 8.30
C THR A 86 -0.72 -17.02 7.87
N ALA A 87 -0.43 -18.14 7.19
CA ALA A 87 0.89 -18.42 6.63
C ALA A 87 1.32 -17.34 5.62
N GLY A 88 0.42 -16.95 4.70
CA GLY A 88 0.70 -15.89 3.73
C GLY A 88 0.95 -14.52 4.35
N LEU A 89 0.22 -14.16 5.42
CA LEU A 89 0.40 -12.89 6.12
C LEU A 89 1.67 -12.87 6.98
N LEU A 90 1.99 -13.95 7.69
CA LEU A 90 3.24 -14.08 8.45
C LEU A 90 4.45 -13.90 7.53
N TYR A 91 4.36 -14.45 6.32
CA TYR A 91 5.37 -14.27 5.28
C TYR A 91 5.55 -12.81 4.87
N VAL A 92 4.45 -12.09 4.62
CA VAL A 92 4.50 -10.65 4.25
C VAL A 92 5.06 -9.79 5.40
N LEU A 93 4.79 -10.16 6.64
CA LEU A 93 5.26 -9.43 7.82
C LEU A 93 6.73 -9.70 8.16
N ASN A 94 7.22 -10.91 7.89
CA ASN A 94 8.62 -11.28 8.07
C ASN A 94 9.10 -12.18 6.92
N PRO A 95 9.62 -11.59 5.82
CA PRO A 95 10.08 -12.36 4.65
C PRO A 95 11.25 -13.32 4.95
N PHE A 96 11.91 -13.19 6.11
CA PHE A 96 13.10 -13.99 6.48
C PHE A 96 12.83 -15.13 7.47
N ASP A 97 11.61 -15.29 8.02
CA ASP A 97 11.37 -16.18 9.20
C ASP A 97 11.05 -17.64 8.87
N LEU A 98 10.65 -17.96 7.63
CA LEU A 98 10.07 -19.26 7.27
C LEU A 98 11.03 -20.21 6.54
N ILE A 99 12.17 -19.70 6.07
CA ILE A 99 13.20 -20.48 5.40
C ILE A 99 14.40 -20.58 6.36
N PRO A 100 14.54 -21.67 7.12
CA PRO A 100 15.78 -21.93 7.83
C PRO A 100 16.94 -21.97 6.82
N ASP A 101 18.09 -21.39 7.19
CA ASP A 101 19.31 -21.10 6.38
C ASP A 101 19.94 -22.26 5.56
N PHE A 102 19.17 -22.98 4.73
CA PHE A 102 19.61 -24.19 4.03
C PHE A 102 19.66 -24.09 2.51
N ILE A 103 19.20 -23.00 1.89
CA ILE A 103 19.22 -22.86 0.42
C ILE A 103 19.82 -21.51 -0.01
N PRO A 104 21.15 -21.43 -0.16
CA PRO A 104 21.86 -20.17 -0.44
C PRO A 104 21.62 -19.52 -1.83
N VAL A 105 20.67 -20.01 -2.65
CA VAL A 105 20.53 -19.64 -4.07
C VAL A 105 19.11 -19.21 -4.49
N LEU A 106 18.07 -19.37 -3.65
CA LEU A 106 16.65 -19.16 -4.05
C LEU A 106 15.96 -17.91 -3.49
N GLY A 107 16.62 -17.09 -2.67
CA GLY A 107 15.98 -16.13 -1.75
C GLY A 107 15.27 -14.88 -2.30
N ALA A 108 15.01 -14.75 -3.61
CA ALA A 108 14.28 -13.59 -4.15
C ALA A 108 13.06 -13.94 -5.03
N ILE A 109 12.95 -15.20 -5.47
CA ILE A 109 11.85 -15.68 -6.33
C ILE A 109 10.74 -16.31 -5.49
N ASP A 110 11.06 -16.81 -4.30
CA ASP A 110 10.10 -17.53 -3.45
C ASP A 110 8.99 -16.62 -2.88
N ASP A 111 9.29 -15.34 -2.64
CA ASP A 111 8.39 -14.43 -1.92
C ASP A 111 7.06 -14.15 -2.63
N LEU A 112 7.16 -13.91 -3.93
CA LEU A 112 6.02 -13.71 -4.80
C LEU A 112 5.25 -15.00 -5.02
N PHE A 113 5.99 -16.10 -5.05
CA PHE A 113 5.47 -17.41 -5.36
C PHE A 113 4.57 -17.91 -4.24
N VAL A 114 4.99 -17.76 -2.98
CA VAL A 114 4.20 -18.15 -1.80
C VAL A 114 2.90 -17.36 -1.72
N LEU A 115 2.95 -16.03 -1.84
CA LEU A 115 1.74 -15.19 -1.81
C LEU A 115 0.80 -15.53 -2.98
N GLY A 116 1.35 -15.68 -4.19
CA GLY A 116 0.60 -16.10 -5.37
C GLY A 116 -0.05 -17.47 -5.19
N LEU A 117 0.65 -18.41 -4.57
CA LEU A 117 0.16 -19.76 -4.29
C LEU A 117 -0.95 -19.76 -3.24
N VAL A 118 -0.80 -19.01 -2.15
CA VAL A 118 -1.88 -18.83 -1.15
C VAL A 118 -3.12 -18.28 -1.83
N ILE A 119 -2.99 -17.20 -2.60
CA ILE A 119 -4.12 -16.59 -3.32
C ILE A 119 -4.74 -17.55 -4.31
N ALA A 120 -3.93 -18.32 -5.05
CA ALA A 120 -4.43 -19.31 -6.00
C ALA A 120 -5.25 -20.42 -5.28
N LEU A 121 -4.78 -20.89 -4.12
CA LEU A 121 -5.46 -21.92 -3.32
C LEU A 121 -6.81 -21.44 -2.78
N ILE A 122 -6.90 -20.18 -2.34
CA ILE A 122 -8.12 -19.65 -1.69
C ILE A 122 -8.89 -18.65 -2.57
N ARG A 123 -8.61 -18.62 -3.88
CA ARG A 123 -9.18 -17.65 -4.83
C ARG A 123 -10.71 -17.64 -4.83
N SER A 124 -11.32 -18.83 -4.72
CA SER A 124 -12.76 -18.99 -4.60
C SER A 124 -13.33 -18.32 -3.36
N ASP A 125 -12.65 -18.49 -2.23
CA ASP A 125 -13.06 -17.97 -0.93
C ASP A 125 -12.88 -16.45 -0.86
N LEU A 126 -11.79 -15.93 -1.44
CA LEU A 126 -11.56 -14.49 -1.60
C LEU A 126 -12.65 -13.83 -2.45
N ARG A 127 -13.02 -14.43 -3.58
CA ARG A 127 -14.12 -13.91 -4.43
C ARG A 127 -15.47 -13.93 -3.70
N ARG A 128 -15.74 -14.97 -2.91
CA ARG A 128 -16.92 -15.03 -2.03
C ARG A 128 -16.91 -13.92 -0.99
N TYR A 129 -15.78 -13.70 -0.34
CA TYR A 129 -15.61 -12.65 0.67
C TYR A 129 -15.79 -11.26 0.06
N CYS A 130 -15.19 -10.99 -1.11
CA CYS A 130 -15.39 -9.74 -1.84
C CYS A 130 -16.87 -9.50 -2.16
N SER A 131 -17.57 -10.54 -2.64
CA SER A 131 -19.00 -10.44 -2.93
C SER A 131 -19.83 -10.15 -1.66
N ALA A 132 -19.49 -10.77 -0.53
CA ALA A 132 -20.16 -10.56 0.75
C ALA A 132 -19.93 -9.16 1.33
N LYS A 133 -18.76 -8.56 1.08
CA LYS A 133 -18.38 -7.23 1.57
C LYS A 133 -18.55 -6.12 0.53
N ASN A 134 -19.16 -6.43 -0.61
CA ASN A 134 -19.41 -5.51 -1.71
C ASN A 134 -18.12 -4.85 -2.25
N LEU A 135 -17.03 -5.63 -2.31
CA LEU A 135 -15.72 -5.25 -2.85
C LEU A 135 -15.59 -5.77 -4.29
N ASP A 136 -14.96 -5.01 -5.19
CA ASP A 136 -14.68 -5.49 -6.55
C ASP A 136 -13.44 -6.40 -6.55
N PRO A 137 -13.54 -7.69 -6.93
CA PRO A 137 -12.39 -8.59 -7.00
C PRO A 137 -11.28 -8.10 -7.95
N LYS A 138 -11.63 -7.29 -8.96
CA LYS A 138 -10.67 -6.73 -9.93
C LYS A 138 -9.68 -5.77 -9.27
N ASP A 139 -10.11 -5.06 -8.22
CA ASP A 139 -9.25 -4.15 -7.46
C ASP A 139 -8.09 -4.90 -6.77
N TYR A 140 -8.24 -6.21 -6.58
CA TYR A 140 -7.27 -7.09 -5.92
C TYR A 140 -6.56 -8.02 -6.91
N GLY A 141 -6.84 -7.91 -8.21
CA GLY A 141 -6.26 -8.80 -9.23
C GLY A 141 -6.79 -10.22 -9.22
N LEU A 142 -8.00 -10.45 -8.72
CA LEU A 142 -8.61 -11.77 -8.58
C LEU A 142 -9.41 -12.21 -9.79
#